data_AF-A0A2E9B8G4-F1
#
_entry.id   AF-A0A2E9B8G4-F1
#
_cell.length_a   1.000
_cell.length_b   1.000
_cell.length_c   1.000
_cell.angle_alpha   90.00
_cell.angle_beta   90.00
_cell.angle_gamma   90.00
#
_symmetry.space_group_name_H-M   'P 1'
#
loop_
_entity.id
_entity.type
_entity.pdbx_description
1 polymer ?
#
loop_
_entity_poly.entity_id
_entity_poly.type
_entity_poly.pdbx_seq_one_letter_code
_entity_poly.pdbx_strand_id
1 'polypeptide(L)'
;MLFLKLKKYASTLLLPLLLVFFLGYISYHIFIGDSGLSKNAILKSQLNALHVDLASVKEERLLLEKHISLLEKNIDADMLQEKAKKILYYAHPDEIIIIK
;
A
#
# COMPACT_ATOMS: atom_id res chain seq x y z
N MET A 1 -51.24 -31.52 -37.75
CA MET A 1 -51.06 -30.03 -37.78
C MET A 1 -50.58 -29.42 -36.46
N LEU A 2 -50.84 -30.05 -35.29
CA LEU A 2 -50.40 -29.55 -33.97
C LEU A 2 -48.88 -29.62 -33.73
N PHE A 3 -48.23 -30.73 -34.12
CA PHE A 3 -46.79 -30.95 -33.96
C PHE A 3 -45.91 -29.96 -34.75
N LEU A 4 -46.36 -29.54 -35.93
CA LEU A 4 -45.68 -28.53 -36.74
C LEU A 4 -45.73 -27.15 -36.09
N LYS A 5 -46.85 -26.81 -35.42
CA LYS A 5 -46.96 -25.57 -34.64
C LYS A 5 -46.03 -25.62 -33.43
N LEU A 6 -46.02 -26.71 -32.67
CA LEU A 6 -45.16 -26.86 -31.49
C LEU A 6 -43.67 -26.75 -31.82
N LYS A 7 -43.23 -27.39 -32.91
CA LYS A 7 -41.84 -27.31 -33.40
C LYS A 7 -41.45 -25.88 -33.81
N LYS A 8 -42.38 -25.13 -34.42
CA LYS A 8 -42.19 -23.72 -34.81
C LYS A 8 -42.14 -22.78 -33.61
N TYR A 9 -42.96 -23.01 -32.58
CA TYR A 9 -42.89 -22.22 -31.34
C TYR A 9 -41.62 -22.52 -30.54
N ALA A 10 -41.23 -23.80 -30.42
CA ALA A 10 -39.99 -24.20 -29.76
C ALA A 10 -38.75 -23.62 -30.46
N SER A 11 -38.70 -23.62 -31.81
CA SER A 11 -37.58 -23.01 -32.54
C SER A 11 -37.53 -21.48 -32.42
N THR A 12 -38.67 -20.84 -32.24
CA THR A 12 -38.74 -19.37 -32.09
C THR A 12 -38.39 -18.93 -30.67
N LEU A 13 -38.64 -19.77 -29.67
CA LEU A 13 -38.33 -19.51 -28.26
C LEU A 13 -36.89 -19.86 -27.86
N LEU A 14 -36.19 -20.67 -28.66
CA LEU A 14 -34.79 -21.04 -28.41
C LEU A 14 -33.87 -19.82 -28.34
N LEU A 15 -34.01 -18.88 -29.29
CA LEU A 15 -33.17 -17.69 -29.35
C LEU A 15 -33.34 -16.74 -28.15
N PRO A 16 -34.56 -16.33 -27.75
CA PRO A 16 -34.75 -15.49 -26.55
C PRO A 16 -34.35 -16.23 -25.27
N LEU A 17 -34.56 -17.55 -25.17
CA LEU A 17 -34.13 -18.32 -24.00
C LEU A 17 -32.60 -18.32 -23.85
N LEU A 18 -31.88 -18.52 -24.96
CA LEU A 18 -30.42 -18.48 -24.98
C LEU A 18 -29.89 -17.09 -24.62
N LEU A 19 -30.57 -16.03 -25.10
CA LEU A 19 -30.26 -14.65 -24.74
C LEU A 19 -30.42 -14.39 -23.23
N VAL A 20 -31.53 -14.86 -22.62
CA VAL A 20 -31.77 -14.72 -21.18
C VAL A 20 -30.71 -15.46 -20.37
N PHE A 21 -30.35 -16.69 -20.77
CA PHE A 21 -29.27 -17.44 -20.12
C PHE A 21 -27.93 -16.71 -20.23
N PHE A 22 -27.61 -16.17 -21.41
CA PHE A 22 -26.37 -15.42 -21.64
C PHE A 22 -26.31 -14.14 -20.79
N LEU A 23 -27.40 -13.37 -20.75
CA LEU A 23 -27.51 -12.18 -19.91
C LEU A 23 -27.43 -12.51 -18.42
N GLY A 24 -28.07 -13.61 -18.00
CA GLY A 24 -28.00 -14.10 -16.61
C GLY A 24 -26.58 -14.52 -16.22
N TYR A 25 -25.88 -15.24 -17.10
CA TYR A 25 -24.48 -15.64 -16.90
C TYR A 25 -23.56 -14.43 -16.78
N ILE A 26 -23.66 -13.47 -17.70
CA ILE A 26 -22.88 -12.22 -17.64
C ILE A 26 -23.20 -11.45 -16.36
N SER A 27 -24.48 -11.30 -16.02
CA SER A 27 -24.90 -10.59 -14.81
C SER A 27 -24.32 -11.24 -13.56
N TYR A 28 -24.46 -12.56 -13.42
CA TYR A 28 -23.85 -13.33 -12.33
C TYR A 28 -22.34 -13.12 -12.24
N HIS A 29 -21.63 -13.23 -13.36
CA HIS A 29 -20.17 -13.08 -13.37
C HIS A 29 -19.68 -11.65 -13.13
N ILE A 30 -20.45 -10.61 -13.49
CA ILE A 30 -20.11 -9.22 -13.16
C ILE A 30 -20.23 -8.98 -11.65
N PHE A 31 -21.23 -9.59 -10.99
CA PHE A 31 -21.43 -9.42 -9.55
C PHE A 31 -20.50 -10.30 -8.69
N ILE A 32 -20.19 -11.53 -9.12
CA ILE A 32 -19.41 -12.53 -8.34
C ILE A 32 -17.95 -12.65 -8.77
N GLY A 33 -17.59 -12.17 -9.96
CA GLY A 33 -16.22 -12.25 -10.46
C GLY A 33 -15.22 -11.48 -9.59
N ASP A 34 -13.97 -11.93 -9.57
CA ASP A 34 -12.86 -11.30 -8.85
C ASP A 34 -12.66 -9.82 -9.21
N SER A 35 -13.11 -9.41 -10.40
CA SER A 35 -13.11 -8.03 -10.90
C SER A 35 -14.35 -7.22 -10.51
N GLY A 36 -15.22 -7.75 -9.65
CA GLY A 36 -16.45 -7.10 -9.23
C GLY A 36 -16.20 -5.73 -8.60
N LEU A 37 -17.16 -4.81 -8.79
CA LEU A 37 -17.11 -3.43 -8.28
C LEU A 37 -16.71 -3.36 -6.79
N SER A 38 -17.16 -4.32 -5.98
CA SER A 38 -16.86 -4.39 -4.55
C SER A 38 -15.39 -4.70 -4.23
N LYS A 39 -14.76 -5.66 -4.91
CA LYS A 39 -13.34 -6.00 -4.69
C LYS A 39 -12.43 -4.85 -5.11
N ASN A 40 -12.75 -4.20 -6.23
CA ASN A 40 -12.07 -3.00 -6.67
C ASN A 40 -12.21 -1.84 -5.69
N ALA A 41 -13.39 -1.66 -5.08
CA ALA A 41 -13.61 -0.63 -4.07
C ALA A 41 -12.77 -0.88 -2.80
N ILE A 42 -12.74 -2.12 -2.31
CA ILE A 42 -11.93 -2.50 -1.14
C ILE A 42 -10.44 -2.31 -1.44
N LEU A 43 -9.97 -2.78 -2.60
CA LEU A 43 -8.57 -2.64 -3.00
C LEU A 43 -8.16 -1.17 -3.14
N LYS A 44 -9.02 -0.34 -3.73
CA LYS A 44 -8.80 1.12 -3.79
C LYS A 44 -8.74 1.74 -2.40
N SER A 45 -9.61 1.32 -1.49
CA SER A 45 -9.57 1.81 -0.10
C SER A 45 -8.26 1.42 0.60
N GLN A 46 -7.79 0.19 0.41
CA GLN A 46 -6.52 -0.27 0.95
C GLN A 46 -5.33 0.50 0.35
N LEU A 47 -5.34 0.74 -0.97
CA LEU A 47 -4.32 1.54 -1.64
C LEU A 47 -4.29 2.98 -1.08
N ASN A 48 -5.45 3.60 -0.88
CA ASN A 48 -5.54 4.94 -0.32
C ASN A 48 -4.97 4.99 1.10
N ALA A 49 -5.33 4.02 1.96
CA ALA A 49 -4.78 3.93 3.31
C ALA A 49 -3.25 3.79 3.28
N LEU A 50 -2.74 2.88 2.45
CA LEU A 50 -1.30 2.65 2.34
C LEU A 50 -0.54 3.89 1.80
N HIS A 51 -1.15 4.67 0.91
CA HIS A 51 -0.57 5.93 0.44
C HIS A 51 -0.49 6.98 1.55
N VAL A 52 -1.48 7.04 2.44
CA VAL A 52 -1.46 7.94 3.60
C VAL A 52 -0.33 7.55 4.55
N ASP A 53 -0.21 6.26 4.88
CA ASP A 53 0.86 5.76 5.75
C ASP A 53 2.25 6.03 5.15
N LEU A 54 2.40 5.79 3.85
CA LEU A 54 3.63 6.06 3.12
C LEU A 54 3.98 7.56 3.15
N ALA A 55 3.00 8.45 2.98
CA ALA A 55 3.22 9.88 3.07
C ALA A 55 3.70 10.30 4.46
N SER A 56 3.08 9.77 5.52
CA SER A 56 3.48 10.02 6.91
C SER A 56 4.91 9.57 7.19
N VAL A 57 5.26 8.33 6.82
CA VAL A 57 6.62 7.80 7.04
C VAL A 57 7.67 8.57 6.22
N LYS A 58 7.32 9.02 5.01
CA LYS A 58 8.22 9.86 4.21
C LYS A 58 8.46 11.22 4.86
N GLU A 59 7.43 11.83 5.45
CA GLU A 59 7.57 13.09 6.17
C GLU A 59 8.48 12.94 7.39
N GLU A 60 8.27 11.88 8.19
CA GLU A 60 9.13 11.56 9.32
C GLU A 60 10.59 11.38 8.88
N ARG A 61 10.81 10.61 7.80
CA ARG A 61 12.16 10.42 7.24
C ARG A 61 12.81 11.74 6.86
N LEU A 62 12.08 12.65 6.20
CA LEU A 62 12.60 13.95 5.79
C LEU A 62 12.96 14.83 7.00
N LEU A 63 12.16 14.78 8.06
CA LEU A 63 12.44 15.49 9.31
C LEU A 63 13.71 14.98 9.98
N LEU A 64 13.88 13.65 10.03
CA LEU A 64 15.10 13.03 10.56
C LEU A 64 16.32 13.36 9.70
N GLU A 65 16.22 13.25 8.37
CA GLU A 65 17.29 13.61 7.44
C GLU A 65 17.71 15.07 7.61
N LYS A 66 16.76 15.99 7.77
CA LYS A 66 17.04 17.39 8.08
C LYS A 66 17.75 17.54 9.41
N HIS A 67 17.33 16.81 10.45
CA HIS A 67 17.96 16.85 11.76
C HIS A 67 19.41 16.35 11.70
N ILE A 68 19.65 15.21 11.02
CA ILE A 68 20.99 14.65 10.81
C ILE A 68 21.85 15.63 10.04
N SER A 69 21.35 16.22 8.96
CA SER A 69 22.09 17.22 8.17
C SER A 69 22.48 18.45 9.01
N LEU A 70 21.62 18.89 9.93
CA LEU A 70 21.94 19.97 10.86
C LEU A 70 23.00 19.56 11.89
N LEU A 71 23.00 18.30 12.34
CA LEU A 71 24.04 17.76 13.22
C LEU A 71 25.38 17.67 12.48
N GLU A 72 25.42 17.10 11.29
CA GLU A 72 26.65 16.97 10.49
C GLU A 72 27.30 18.32 10.20
N LYS A 73 26.50 19.38 9.96
CA LYS A 73 27.04 20.70 9.65
C LYS A 73 27.54 21.48 10.88
N ASN A 74 26.98 21.23 12.06
CA ASN A 74 27.27 22.02 13.28
C ASN A 74 28.08 21.24 14.34
N ILE A 75 28.41 19.98 14.09
CA ILE A 75 29.23 19.19 14.99
C ILE A 75 30.70 19.39 14.65
N ASP A 76 31.42 19.99 15.59
CA ASP A 76 32.88 20.02 15.56
C ASP A 76 33.45 18.63 15.88
N ALA A 77 34.52 18.22 15.19
CA ALA A 77 35.14 16.92 15.38
C ALA A 77 35.61 16.73 16.83
N ASP A 78 36.09 17.80 17.45
CA ASP A 78 36.52 17.81 18.85
C ASP A 78 35.33 17.55 19.80
N MET A 79 34.15 18.11 19.51
CA MET A 79 32.94 17.85 20.31
C MET A 79 32.48 16.40 20.21
N LEU A 80 32.62 15.76 19.03
CA LEU A 80 32.36 14.34 18.85
C LEU A 80 33.31 13.50 19.68
N GLN A 81 34.60 13.84 19.64
CA GLN A 81 35.64 13.12 20.36
C GLN A 81 35.40 13.22 21.88
N GLU A 82 35.06 14.40 22.40
CA GLU A 82 34.73 14.58 23.81
C GLU A 82 33.45 13.84 24.24
N LYS A 83 32.42 13.81 23.39
CA LYS A 83 31.22 12.98 23.67
C LYS A 83 31.53 11.49 23.65
N ALA A 84 32.33 11.02 22.69
CA ALA A 84 32.74 9.63 22.59
C ALA A 84 33.54 9.20 23.82
N LYS A 85 34.50 10.02 24.28
CA LYS A 85 35.25 9.78 25.52
C LYS A 85 34.33 9.68 26.75
N LYS A 86 33.34 10.57 26.87
CA LYS A 86 32.36 10.53 27.97
C LYS A 86 31.47 9.29 27.95
N ILE A 87 31.00 8.86 26.77
CA ILE A 87 30.11 7.69 26.62
C ILE A 87 30.89 6.38 26.81
N LEU A 88 32.09 6.31 26.24
CA LEU A 88 32.94 5.11 26.26
C LEU A 88 33.84 5.03 27.50
N TYR A 89 33.78 6.04 28.38
CA TYR A 89 34.65 6.18 29.56
C TYR A 89 36.14 5.99 29.21
N TYR A 90 36.54 6.53 28.06
CA TYR A 90 37.89 6.39 27.51
C TYR A 90 38.63 7.73 27.62
N ALA A 91 39.89 7.68 28.05
CA ALA A 91 40.81 8.81 28.07
C ALA A 91 42.18 8.37 27.53
N HIS A 92 42.86 9.22 26.76
CA HIS A 92 44.20 8.89 26.26
C HIS A 92 45.21 8.88 27.43
N PRO A 93 46.25 8.03 27.41
CA PRO A 93 47.27 7.99 28.47
C PRO A 93 47.95 9.34 28.79
N ASP A 94 47.98 10.25 27.82
CA ASP A 94 48.61 11.57 27.93
C ASP A 94 47.61 12.70 28.28
N GLU A 95 46.34 12.38 28.55
CA GLU A 95 45.29 13.36 28.87
C GLU A 95 45.15 13.58 30.38
N ILE A 96 45.03 14.85 30.77
CA ILE A 96 44.84 15.25 32.17
C ILE A 96 43.33 15.33 32.48
N ILE A 97 42.85 14.47 33.37
CA ILE A 97 41.46 14.49 33.83
C ILE A 97 41.36 15.34 35.10
N ILE A 98 40.60 16.43 35.05
CA ILE A 98 40.30 17.26 36.22
C ILE A 98 38.95 16.83 36.78
N ILE A 99 38.96 16.20 37.95
CA ILE A 99 37.75 15.83 38.70
C ILE A 99 37.49 16.93 39.73
N LYS A 100 36.26 17.44 39.79
CA LYS A 100 35.81 18.40 40.80
C LYS A 100 35.13 17.68 41.97
#